data_AF-A0A1E7I1T8-F1
#
_entry.id   AF-A0A1E7I1T8-F1
#
_cell.length_a   1.000
_cell.length_b   1.000
_cell.length_c   1.000
_cell.angle_alpha   90.00
_cell.angle_beta   90.00
_cell.angle_gamma   90.00
#
_symmetry.space_group_name_H-M   'P 1'
#
loop_
_entity.id
_entity.type
_entity.pdbx_description
1 polymer ?
#
loop_
_entity_poly.entity_id
_entity_poly.type
_entity_poly.pdbx_seq_one_letter_code
_entity_poly.pdbx_strand_id
1 'polypeptide(L)'
;MEKLTIPDVPRSEVLASLPQAAAEQAETLMVQFEKLAVSINTGTNIPSIATPNGQAAFLFLLTSALAPVIRLSYGRMVVLALPYTVTMSIAGLAATCYLL
;
A
#
# COMPACT_ATOMS: atom_id res chain seq x y z
N MET A 1 -4.63 -21.48 -16.22
CA MET A 1 -3.93 -20.35 -15.57
C MET A 1 -4.53 -19.00 -15.92
N GLU A 2 -4.97 -18.76 -17.15
CA GLU A 2 -5.48 -17.47 -17.63
C GLU A 2 -6.70 -16.91 -16.86
N LYS A 3 -7.60 -17.78 -16.36
CA LYS A 3 -8.76 -17.35 -15.53
C LYS A 3 -8.41 -16.87 -14.11
N LEU A 4 -7.20 -17.16 -13.60
CA LEU A 4 -6.81 -16.79 -12.23
C LEU A 4 -6.42 -15.32 -12.08
N THR A 5 -6.19 -14.62 -13.21
CA THR A 5 -5.70 -13.23 -13.24
C THR A 5 -6.71 -12.25 -13.81
N ILE A 6 -7.93 -12.68 -14.13
CA ILE A 6 -8.97 -11.81 -14.70
C ILE A 6 -9.70 -11.11 -13.55
N PRO A 7 -9.65 -9.78 -13.44
CA PRO A 7 -10.22 -9.03 -12.32
C PRO A 7 -11.76 -9.13 -12.24
N ASP A 8 -12.43 -9.41 -13.35
CA ASP A 8 -13.90 -9.39 -13.46
C ASP A 8 -14.56 -10.75 -13.21
N VAL A 9 -13.78 -11.80 -12.91
CA VAL A 9 -14.32 -13.14 -12.63
C VAL A 9 -14.45 -13.33 -11.11
N PRO A 10 -15.66 -13.63 -10.60
CA PRO A 10 -15.84 -13.93 -9.19
C PRO A 10 -14.96 -15.10 -8.73
N ARG A 11 -14.34 -14.99 -7.56
CA ARG A 11 -13.47 -16.05 -7.01
C ARG A 11 -14.21 -17.39 -6.89
N SER A 12 -15.51 -17.36 -6.59
CA SER A 12 -16.37 -18.54 -6.55
C SER A 12 -16.42 -19.29 -7.89
N GLU A 13 -16.41 -18.58 -9.01
CA GLU A 13 -16.39 -19.19 -10.34
C GLU A 13 -15.02 -19.78 -10.69
N VAL A 14 -13.94 -19.13 -10.24
CA VAL A 14 -12.58 -19.66 -10.40
C VAL A 14 -12.41 -20.94 -9.59
N LEU A 15 -12.84 -20.95 -8.33
CA LEU A 15 -12.74 -22.11 -7.43
C LEU A 15 -13.62 -23.28 -7.92
N ALA A 16 -14.83 -23.00 -8.43
CA ALA A 16 -15.71 -24.02 -9.00
C ALA A 16 -15.14 -24.71 -10.25
N SER A 17 -14.18 -24.07 -10.94
CA SER A 17 -13.49 -24.64 -12.10
C SER A 17 -12.32 -25.57 -11.75
N LEU A 18 -11.94 -25.64 -10.46
CA LEU A 18 -10.81 -26.43 -9.98
C LEU A 18 -11.27 -27.77 -9.38
N PRO A 19 -10.42 -28.82 -9.43
CA PRO A 19 -10.63 -30.04 -8.65
C PRO A 19 -10.73 -29.73 -7.15
N GLN A 20 -11.61 -30.43 -6.41
CA GLN A 20 -11.91 -30.17 -4.99
C GLN A 20 -10.67 -29.93 -4.11
N ALA A 21 -9.68 -30.84 -4.18
CA ALA A 21 -8.45 -30.75 -3.38
C ALA A 21 -7.57 -29.54 -3.76
N ALA A 22 -7.60 -29.11 -5.02
CA ALA A 22 -6.89 -27.93 -5.48
C ALA A 22 -7.64 -26.63 -5.15
N ALA A 23 -8.98 -26.67 -5.12
CA ALA A 23 -9.82 -25.52 -4.77
C ALA A 23 -9.60 -25.07 -3.32
N GLU A 24 -9.57 -26.00 -2.36
CA GLU A 24 -9.32 -25.69 -0.94
C GLU A 24 -7.94 -25.05 -0.72
N GLN A 25 -6.92 -25.57 -1.40
CA GLN A 25 -5.57 -25.02 -1.37
C GLN A 25 -5.52 -23.62 -2.01
N ALA A 26 -6.18 -23.45 -3.16
CA ALA A 26 -6.22 -22.18 -3.86
C ALA A 26 -6.93 -21.10 -3.03
N GLU A 27 -8.05 -21.42 -2.39
CA GLU A 27 -8.79 -20.48 -1.53
C GLU A 27 -7.92 -19.96 -0.39
N THR A 28 -7.24 -20.86 0.32
CA THR A 28 -6.31 -20.49 1.41
C THR A 28 -5.19 -19.59 0.92
N LEU A 29 -4.62 -19.91 -0.25
CA LEU A 29 -3.52 -19.15 -0.85
C LEU A 29 -3.97 -17.75 -1.30
N MET A 30 -5.16 -17.63 -1.88
CA MET A 30 -5.74 -16.36 -2.30
C MET A 30 -5.94 -15.42 -1.11
N VAL A 31 -6.52 -15.92 -0.01
CA VAL A 31 -6.67 -15.13 1.23
C VAL A 31 -5.31 -14.69 1.77
N GLN A 32 -4.29 -15.55 1.75
CA GLN A 32 -2.93 -15.18 2.12
C GLN A 32 -2.36 -14.08 1.23
N PHE A 33 -2.51 -14.18 -0.09
CA PHE A 33 -2.03 -13.16 -1.02
C PHE A 33 -2.76 -11.83 -0.89
N GLU A 34 -4.04 -11.83 -0.55
CA GLU A 34 -4.78 -10.61 -0.26
C GLU A 34 -4.20 -9.87 0.96
N LYS A 35 -3.98 -10.60 2.05
CA LYS A 35 -3.32 -10.03 3.24
C LYS A 35 -1.92 -9.53 2.90
N LEU A 36 -1.15 -10.31 2.13
CA LEU A 36 0.19 -9.92 1.69
C LEU A 36 0.14 -8.64 0.86
N ALA A 37 -0.77 -8.53 -0.11
CA ALA A 37 -0.92 -7.35 -0.95
C ALA A 37 -1.26 -6.09 -0.13
N VAL A 38 -2.19 -6.20 0.82
CA VAL A 38 -2.54 -5.10 1.72
C VAL A 38 -1.35 -4.70 2.59
N SER A 39 -0.64 -5.67 3.16
CA SER A 39 0.53 -5.41 4.00
C SER A 39 1.65 -4.71 3.25
N ILE A 40 1.92 -5.11 1.99
CA ILE A 40 2.93 -4.49 1.13
C ILE A 40 2.50 -3.07 0.72
N ASN A 41 1.24 -2.89 0.31
CA ASN A 41 0.75 -1.58 -0.09
C ASN A 41 0.83 -0.59 1.09
N THR A 42 0.42 -1.03 2.27
CA THR A 42 0.50 -0.25 3.51
C THR A 42 1.96 0.02 3.88
N GLY A 43 2.81 -1.00 3.82
CA GLY A 43 4.23 -0.92 4.18
C GLY A 43 5.09 -0.09 3.23
N THR A 44 4.63 0.20 2.02
CA THR A 44 5.33 1.07 1.07
C THR A 44 4.74 2.48 1.03
N ASN A 45 3.42 2.63 1.01
CA ASN A 45 2.77 3.94 0.90
C ASN A 45 2.85 4.79 2.18
N ILE A 46 2.78 4.18 3.37
CA ILE A 46 2.84 4.94 4.62
C ILE A 46 4.27 5.47 4.85
N PRO A 47 5.34 4.65 4.81
CA PRO A 47 6.68 5.15 5.03
C PRO A 47 7.18 6.09 3.93
N SER A 48 6.65 6.02 2.70
CA SER A 48 7.09 6.92 1.62
C SER A 48 6.76 8.39 1.88
N ILE A 49 5.84 8.70 2.81
CA ILE A 49 5.57 10.07 3.26
C ILE A 49 6.80 10.76 3.87
N ALA A 50 7.82 10.00 4.28
CA ALA A 50 9.07 10.51 4.87
C ALA A 50 9.82 11.49 4.00
N THR A 51 9.62 11.44 2.68
CA THR A 51 10.32 12.30 1.75
C THR A 51 9.37 12.92 0.73
N PRO A 52 9.66 14.14 0.25
CA PRO A 52 8.86 14.76 -0.79
C PRO A 52 8.75 13.92 -2.07
N ASN A 53 9.80 13.15 -2.39
CA ASN A 53 9.84 12.30 -3.58
C ASN A 53 9.04 10.99 -3.43
N GLY A 54 8.82 10.54 -2.19
CA GLY A 54 8.09 9.30 -1.93
C GLY A 54 6.57 9.44 -2.14
N GLN A 55 6.05 10.66 -2.20
CA GLN A 55 4.63 10.95 -2.45
C GLN A 55 4.48 12.00 -3.55
N ALA A 56 3.78 11.65 -4.64
CA ALA A 56 3.62 12.53 -5.79
C ALA A 56 2.97 13.88 -5.43
N ALA A 57 2.02 13.90 -4.50
CA ALA A 57 1.39 15.12 -4.00
C ALA A 57 2.39 16.06 -3.31
N PHE A 58 3.38 15.49 -2.61
CA PHE A 58 4.40 16.26 -1.92
C PHE A 58 5.42 16.84 -2.89
N LEU A 59 5.84 16.03 -3.86
CA LEU A 59 6.70 16.50 -4.94
C LEU A 59 6.03 17.60 -5.77
N PHE A 60 4.74 17.45 -6.09
CA PHE A 60 3.94 18.47 -6.76
C PHE A 60 3.95 19.79 -5.98
N LEU A 61 3.73 19.74 -4.66
CA LEU A 61 3.75 20.94 -3.84
C LEU A 61 5.13 21.60 -3.85
N LEU A 62 6.21 20.81 -3.82
CA LEU A 62 7.59 21.30 -3.85
C LEU A 62 7.98 21.94 -5.21
N THR A 63 7.44 21.44 -6.33
CA THR A 63 7.68 22.00 -7.67
C THR A 63 6.71 23.11 -8.05
N SER A 64 5.63 23.30 -7.28
CA SER A 64 4.65 24.36 -7.51
C SER A 64 5.21 25.76 -7.24
N ALA A 65 4.61 26.77 -7.87
CA ALA A 65 4.88 28.18 -7.59
C ALA A 65 4.57 28.58 -6.13
N LEU A 66 3.85 27.75 -5.37
CA LEU A 66 3.55 27.98 -3.96
C LEU A 66 4.75 27.72 -3.06
N ALA A 67 5.62 26.76 -3.39
CA ALA A 67 6.79 26.39 -2.58
C ALA A 67 7.67 27.60 -2.16
N PRO A 68 8.07 28.52 -3.07
CA PRO A 68 8.84 29.70 -2.69
C PRO A 68 8.04 30.69 -1.82
N VAL A 69 6.72 30.80 -2.01
CA VAL A 69 5.85 31.70 -1.25
C VAL A 69 5.77 31.29 0.22
N ILE A 70 5.60 29.99 0.49
CA ILE A 70 5.56 29.44 1.85
C ILE A 70 6.95 29.08 2.40
N ARG A 71 8.02 29.42 1.65
CA ARG A 71 9.42 29.09 2.00
C ARG A 71 9.63 27.61 2.31
N LEU A 72 8.99 26.73 1.54
CA LEU A 72 9.13 25.29 1.69
C LEU A 72 10.31 24.78 0.86
N SER A 73 11.35 24.34 1.54
CA SER A 73 12.48 23.63 0.91
C SER A 73 12.36 22.12 1.12
N TYR A 74 13.05 21.33 0.30
CA TYR A 74 13.08 19.87 0.42
C TYR A 74 13.41 19.42 1.85
N GLY A 75 14.48 19.97 2.44
CA GLY A 75 14.90 19.63 3.80
C GLY A 75 13.88 20.02 4.86
N ARG A 76 13.21 21.19 4.72
CA ARG A 76 12.11 21.57 5.63
C ARG A 76 10.95 20.60 5.54
N MET A 77 10.61 20.17 4.34
CA MET A 77 9.52 19.24 4.11
C MET A 77 9.80 17.85 4.72
N VAL A 78 11.05 17.36 4.65
CA VAL A 78 11.48 16.15 5.35
C VAL A 78 11.33 16.28 6.87
N VAL A 79 11.78 17.40 7.45
CA VAL A 79 11.66 17.63 8.90
C VAL A 79 10.19 17.67 9.34
N LEU A 80 9.32 18.30 8.55
CA LEU A 80 7.88 18.33 8.82
C LEU A 80 7.23 16.95 8.69
N ALA A 81 7.70 16.11 7.76
CA ALA A 81 7.17 14.79 7.50
C ALA A 81 7.64 13.69 8.48
N LEU A 82 8.79 13.89 9.13
CA LEU A 82 9.38 12.94 10.07
C LEU A 82 8.41 12.47 11.19
N PRO A 83 7.72 13.36 11.95
CA PRO A 83 6.81 12.91 13.00
C PRO A 83 5.64 12.09 12.45
N TYR A 84 5.12 12.45 11.27
CA TYR A 84 4.06 11.70 10.60
C TYR A 84 4.55 10.33 10.14
N THR A 85 5.77 10.26 9.61
CA THR A 85 6.38 9.00 9.19
C THR A 85 6.46 8.03 10.36
N VAL A 86 6.96 8.48 11.52
CA VAL A 86 7.10 7.63 12.71
C VAL A 86 5.73 7.17 13.20
N THR A 87 4.81 8.13 13.44
CA THR A 87 3.49 7.82 14.00
C THR A 87 2.64 6.96 13.08
N MET A 88 2.57 7.29 11.79
CA MET A 88 1.79 6.52 10.82
C MET A 88 2.43 5.18 10.50
N SER A 89 3.76 5.07 10.43
CA SER A 89 4.42 3.77 10.17
C SER A 89 4.21 2.80 11.33
N ILE A 90 4.28 3.28 12.58
CA ILE A 90 3.99 2.45 13.76
C ILE A 90 2.51 2.03 13.75
N ALA A 91 1.59 2.96 13.45
CA ALA A 91 0.17 2.64 13.37
C ALA A 91 -0.14 1.63 12.25
N GLY A 92 0.46 1.81 11.07
CA GLY A 92 0.34 0.89 9.93
C GLY A 92 0.92 -0.48 10.22
N LEU A 93 2.07 -0.53 10.90
CA LEU A 93 2.67 -1.79 11.37
C LEU A 93 1.76 -2.49 12.39
N ALA A 94 1.25 -1.76 13.38
CA ALA A 94 0.33 -2.31 14.36
C ALA A 94 -0.96 -2.84 13.71
N ALA A 95 -1.53 -2.11 12.76
CA ALA A 95 -2.69 -2.55 11.99
C ALA A 95 -2.38 -3.84 11.21
N THR A 96 -1.21 -3.92 10.57
CA THR A 96 -0.78 -5.11 9.82
C THR A 96 -0.55 -6.32 10.73
N CYS A 97 -0.03 -6.11 11.95
CA CYS A 97 0.25 -7.19 12.90
C CYS A 97 -1.00 -7.68 13.65
N TYR A 98 -1.98 -6.82 13.93
CA TYR A 98 -3.08 -7.13 14.84
C TYR A 98 -4.48 -7.11 14.20
N LEU A 99 -4.67 -6.43 13.06
CA LEU A 99 -5.99 -6.26 12.43
C LEU A 99 -6.15 -6.99 11.09
N LEU A 100 -5.05 -7.48 10.50
CA LEU A 100 -5.00 -8.17 9.21
C LEU A 100 -4.86 -9.69 9.40
#